data_AF-A0A5M6IAB4-F1
#
_entry.id   AF-A0A5M6IAB4-F1
#
_cell.length_a   1.000
_cell.length_b   1.000
_cell.length_c   1.000
_cell.angle_alpha   90.00
_cell.angle_beta   90.00
_cell.angle_gamma   90.00
#
_symmetry.space_group_name_H-M   'P 1'
#
loop_
_entity.id
_entity.type
_entity.pdbx_description
1 polymer ?
#
loop_
_entity_poly.entity_id
_entity_poly.type
_entity_poly.pdbx_seq_one_letter_code
_entity_poly.pdbx_strand_id
1 'polypeptide(L)'
;MDPLEWPENDAATAERDRFDACVMVLLGEAAPDGGYVVFVPFPGPAPSDPDWERVPADGGLDVVPMARRGVAWVCPLRQAAAALRPVFVARTEQLSILSFRSRPTAAAIDAALRSEDGRPADRLLFFDDGELMEVRSGCPEG
;
A
#
# COMPACT_ATOMS: atom_id res chain seq x y z
N MET A 1 5.06 15.92 22.72
CA MET A 1 4.98 16.05 21.26
C MET A 1 3.60 15.54 20.92
N ASP A 2 2.64 16.46 20.79
CA ASP A 2 1.25 16.10 20.52
C ASP A 2 1.16 15.48 19.12
N PRO A 3 0.41 14.37 18.94
CA PRO A 3 0.15 13.86 17.59
C PRO A 3 -0.53 14.97 16.81
N LEU A 4 -0.08 15.27 15.59
CA LEU A 4 -0.75 16.30 14.79
C LEU A 4 -2.18 15.82 14.49
N GLU A 5 -3.17 16.33 15.21
CA GLU A 5 -4.57 16.11 14.88
C GLU A 5 -4.88 16.91 13.62
N TRP A 6 -5.20 16.21 12.53
CA TRP A 6 -5.59 16.85 11.28
C TRP A 6 -7.01 17.42 11.43
N PRO A 7 -7.29 18.64 10.95
CA PRO A 7 -8.60 19.25 11.10
C PRO A 7 -9.67 18.42 10.36
N GLU A 8 -10.73 18.03 11.09
CA GLU A 8 -11.91 17.29 10.61
C GLU A 8 -12.83 18.15 9.71
N ASN A 9 -12.27 18.97 8.82
CA ASN A 9 -13.06 19.83 7.95
C ASN A 9 -13.45 19.10 6.66
N ASP A 10 -14.68 19.29 6.15
CA ASP A 10 -15.23 18.60 4.98
C ASP A 10 -14.34 18.69 3.73
N ALA A 11 -13.57 19.78 3.60
CA ALA A 11 -12.58 19.96 2.53
C ALA A 11 -11.45 18.90 2.60
N ALA A 12 -10.97 18.57 3.80
CA ALA A 12 -9.95 17.55 4.00
C ALA A 12 -10.49 16.14 3.73
N THR A 13 -11.77 15.89 3.99
CA THR A 13 -12.43 14.62 3.61
C THR A 13 -12.54 14.48 2.10
N ALA A 14 -12.95 15.53 1.39
CA ALA A 14 -13.08 15.52 -0.07
C ALA A 14 -11.72 15.36 -0.79
N GLU A 15 -10.65 15.94 -0.26
CA GLU A 15 -9.29 15.74 -0.78
C GLU A 15 -8.79 14.31 -0.56
N ARG A 16 -9.08 13.71 0.61
CA ARG A 16 -8.78 12.29 0.90
C ARG A 16 -9.52 11.34 -0.02
N ASP A 17 -10.81 11.57 -0.26
CA ASP A 17 -11.61 10.71 -1.14
C ASP A 17 -11.12 10.78 -2.59
N ARG A 18 -10.66 11.95 -3.05
CA ARG A 18 -10.02 12.10 -4.37
C ARG A 18 -8.68 11.38 -4.44
N PHE A 19 -7.89 11.45 -3.38
CA PHE A 19 -6.63 10.73 -3.28
C PHE A 19 -6.86 9.21 -3.33
N ASP A 20 -7.75 8.68 -2.48
CA ASP A 20 -8.11 7.26 -2.44
C ASP A 20 -8.61 6.78 -3.82
N ALA A 21 -9.48 7.57 -4.46
CA ALA A 21 -9.96 7.27 -5.81
C ALA A 21 -8.83 7.25 -6.85
N CYS A 22 -7.90 8.20 -6.80
CA CYS A 22 -6.75 8.26 -7.71
C CYS A 22 -5.85 7.02 -7.57
N VAL A 23 -5.51 6.65 -6.32
CA VAL A 23 -4.72 5.45 -6.04
C VAL A 23 -5.43 4.20 -6.54
N MET A 24 -6.73 4.07 -6.28
CA MET A 24 -7.52 2.92 -6.72
C MET A 24 -7.65 2.82 -8.25
N VAL A 25 -7.73 3.94 -8.97
CA VAL A 25 -7.70 3.95 -10.44
C VAL A 25 -6.36 3.42 -10.95
N LEU A 26 -5.24 3.94 -10.43
CA LEU A 26 -3.90 3.52 -10.83
C LEU A 26 -3.64 2.02 -10.58
N LEU A 27 -4.14 1.51 -9.45
CA LEU A 27 -4.02 0.09 -9.09
C LEU A 27 -5.00 -0.79 -9.90
N GLY A 28 -6.23 -0.31 -10.13
CA GLY A 28 -7.28 -1.03 -10.82
C GLY A 28 -7.04 -1.17 -12.33
N GLU A 29 -6.49 -0.14 -12.98
CA GLU A 29 -6.05 -0.23 -14.37
C GLU A 29 -5.00 -1.32 -14.59
N ALA A 30 -4.18 -1.60 -13.56
CA ALA A 30 -3.14 -2.61 -13.61
C ALA A 30 -3.64 -4.03 -13.26
N ALA A 31 -4.79 -4.17 -12.59
CA ALA A 31 -5.31 -5.46 -12.12
C ALA A 31 -6.85 -5.59 -12.25
N PRO A 32 -7.41 -5.54 -13.48
CA PRO A 32 -8.85 -5.43 -13.72
C PRO A 32 -9.69 -6.64 -13.26
N ASP A 33 -9.09 -7.84 -13.15
CA ASP A 33 -9.80 -9.11 -12.88
C ASP A 33 -9.86 -9.50 -11.39
N GLY A 34 -9.64 -8.55 -10.46
CA GLY A 34 -9.67 -8.82 -9.03
C GLY A 34 -8.35 -9.34 -8.47
N GLY A 35 -7.25 -8.64 -8.79
CA GLY A 35 -5.93 -8.90 -8.25
C GLY A 35 -5.78 -8.59 -6.76
N TYR A 36 -4.53 -8.56 -6.30
CA TYR A 36 -4.13 -8.29 -4.92
C TYR A 36 -3.36 -6.98 -4.84
N VAL A 37 -3.56 -6.26 -3.75
CA VAL A 37 -2.82 -5.05 -3.40
C VAL A 37 -1.97 -5.35 -2.18
N VAL A 38 -0.73 -4.86 -2.19
CA VAL A 38 0.21 -4.96 -1.08
C VAL A 38 0.60 -3.56 -0.64
N PHE A 39 0.55 -3.34 0.67
CA PHE A 39 1.04 -2.13 1.33
C PHE A 39 2.33 -2.46 2.06
N VAL A 40 3.40 -1.71 1.76
CA VAL A 40 4.73 -1.92 2.34
C VAL A 40 5.23 -0.60 2.92
N PRO A 41 5.05 -0.38 4.24
CA PRO A 41 5.61 0.78 4.91
C PRO A 41 7.14 0.71 4.99
N PHE A 42 7.80 1.86 5.03
CA PHE A 42 9.22 1.97 5.36
C PHE A 42 9.51 3.23 6.21
N PRO A 43 10.24 3.10 7.33
CA PRO A 43 10.54 1.84 8.01
C PRO A 43 9.24 1.14 8.43
N GLY A 44 9.12 -0.15 8.13
CA GLY A 44 7.93 -0.90 8.53
C GLY A 44 8.01 -1.31 9.99
N PRO A 45 6.86 -1.52 10.65
CA PRO A 45 6.84 -1.90 12.05
C PRO A 45 7.51 -3.27 12.23
N ALA A 46 8.23 -3.42 13.35
CA ALA A 46 8.81 -4.70 13.70
C ALA A 46 7.68 -5.72 13.95
N PRO A 47 7.78 -6.99 13.52
CA PRO A 47 6.76 -8.00 13.78
C PRO A 47 6.45 -8.24 15.28
N SER A 48 7.25 -7.68 16.19
CA SER A 48 7.06 -7.71 17.63
C SER A 48 6.29 -6.50 18.20
N ASP A 49 5.94 -5.51 17.37
CA ASP A 49 5.29 -4.28 17.81
C ASP A 49 3.74 -4.41 17.79
N PRO A 50 3.03 -4.46 18.93
CA PRO A 50 1.59 -4.74 18.94
C PRO A 50 0.72 -3.75 18.14
N ASP A 51 1.25 -2.58 17.77
CA ASP A 51 0.52 -1.61 16.95
C ASP A 51 0.45 -1.97 15.46
N TRP A 52 1.26 -2.91 14.93
CA TRP A 52 1.12 -3.36 13.52
C TRP A 52 -0.07 -4.30 13.28
N GLU A 53 -0.51 -5.03 14.31
CA GLU A 53 -1.72 -5.87 14.25
C GLU A 53 -3.00 -5.02 14.23
N ARG A 54 -2.92 -3.74 14.60
CA ARG A 54 -4.06 -2.82 14.69
C ARG A 54 -4.46 -2.17 13.37
N VAL A 55 -3.72 -2.39 12.27
CA VAL A 55 -3.86 -1.64 11.01
C VAL A 55 -4.40 -2.47 9.82
N PRO A 56 -5.52 -3.25 9.85
CA PRO A 56 -6.46 -3.63 10.92
C PRO A 56 -6.99 -5.09 10.84
N ALA A 57 -7.37 -5.66 11.99
CA ALA A 57 -8.15 -6.90 12.07
C ALA A 57 -9.54 -6.82 11.40
N ASP A 58 -10.07 -5.60 11.17
CA ASP A 58 -11.43 -5.38 10.63
C ASP A 58 -11.51 -5.30 9.09
N GLY A 59 -10.37 -5.21 8.38
CA GLY A 59 -10.32 -4.96 6.94
C GLY A 59 -10.05 -6.18 6.04
N GLY A 60 -9.75 -7.34 6.63
CA GLY A 60 -9.34 -8.54 5.87
C GLY A 60 -7.94 -8.45 5.28
N LEU A 61 -7.04 -7.65 5.89
CA LEU A 61 -5.64 -7.60 5.52
C LEU A 61 -4.91 -8.83 6.05
N ASP A 62 -4.31 -9.60 5.15
CA ASP A 62 -3.37 -10.65 5.50
C ASP A 62 -1.98 -10.05 5.74
N VAL A 63 -1.28 -10.55 6.75
CA VAL A 63 0.06 -10.07 7.11
C VAL A 63 1.12 -10.92 6.44
N VAL A 64 2.10 -10.27 5.83
CA VAL A 64 3.26 -10.90 5.19
C VAL A 64 4.54 -10.40 5.90
N PRO A 65 5.20 -11.24 6.71
CA PRO A 65 6.47 -10.88 7.32
C PRO A 65 7.55 -10.62 6.27
N MET A 66 8.25 -9.49 6.40
CA MET A 66 9.29 -9.05 5.46
C MET A 66 10.64 -8.94 6.18
N ALA A 67 11.60 -9.79 5.83
CA ALA A 67 12.87 -9.90 6.55
C ALA A 67 13.67 -8.59 6.66
N ARG A 68 13.53 -7.66 5.70
CA ARG A 68 14.25 -6.37 5.68
C ARG A 68 13.38 -5.14 5.95
N ARG A 69 12.05 -5.29 5.90
CA ARG A 69 11.10 -4.17 5.97
C ARG A 69 10.07 -4.33 7.10
N GLY A 70 10.19 -5.36 7.94
CA GLY A 70 9.28 -5.62 9.03
C GLY A 70 8.05 -6.40 8.57
N VAL A 71 7.04 -5.70 8.08
CA VAL A 71 5.75 -6.26 7.68
C VAL A 71 5.25 -5.61 6.38
N ALA A 72 4.59 -6.40 5.55
CA ALA A 72 3.71 -5.94 4.49
C ALA A 72 2.29 -6.45 4.73
N TRP A 73 1.29 -5.69 4.28
CA TRP A 73 -0.11 -6.11 4.33
C TRP A 73 -0.62 -6.40 2.93
N VAL A 74 -1.37 -7.48 2.76
CA VAL A 74 -1.92 -7.88 1.47
C VAL A 74 -3.44 -8.08 1.56
N CYS A 75 -4.15 -7.61 0.55
CA CYS A 75 -5.58 -7.88 0.41
C CYS A 75 -6.00 -7.99 -1.06
N PRO A 76 -7.14 -8.59 -1.36
CA PRO A 76 -7.80 -8.42 -2.65
C PRO A 76 -8.03 -6.94 -2.98
N LEU A 77 -7.90 -6.57 -4.26
CA LEU A 77 -8.09 -5.20 -4.75
C LEU A 77 -9.43 -4.59 -4.33
N ARG A 78 -10.50 -5.39 -4.33
CA ARG A 78 -11.84 -4.96 -3.88
C ARG A 78 -11.91 -4.48 -2.42
N GLN A 79 -10.93 -4.86 -1.60
CA GLN A 79 -10.80 -4.45 -0.19
C GLN A 79 -9.77 -3.33 0.01
N ALA A 80 -8.97 -3.02 -1.02
CA ALA A 80 -7.87 -2.06 -0.91
C ALA A 80 -8.35 -0.65 -0.54
N ALA A 81 -9.49 -0.20 -1.06
CA ALA A 81 -10.07 1.09 -0.69
C ALA A 81 -10.39 1.20 0.82
N ALA A 82 -10.90 0.13 1.43
CA ALA A 82 -11.17 0.08 2.87
C ALA A 82 -9.88 -0.02 3.70
N ALA A 83 -8.84 -0.63 3.14
CA ALA A 83 -7.53 -0.79 3.78
C ALA A 83 -6.59 0.42 3.64
N LEU A 84 -6.76 1.25 2.61
CA LEU A 84 -5.91 2.41 2.34
C LEU A 84 -5.91 3.41 3.50
N ARG A 85 -7.11 3.72 4.02
CA ARG A 85 -7.29 4.68 5.11
C ARG A 85 -6.49 4.33 6.38
N PRO A 86 -6.63 3.13 6.97
CA PRO A 86 -5.86 2.79 8.17
C PRO A 86 -4.35 2.75 7.89
N VAL A 87 -3.92 2.32 6.71
CA VAL A 87 -2.50 2.25 6.33
C VAL A 87 -1.86 3.64 6.20
N PHE A 88 -2.55 4.62 5.59
CA PHE A 88 -2.04 6.00 5.50
C PHE A 88 -2.08 6.74 6.83
N VAL A 89 -3.10 6.48 7.66
CA VAL A 89 -3.20 7.08 9.01
C VAL A 89 -2.05 6.61 9.92
N ALA A 90 -1.44 5.46 9.65
CA ALA A 90 -0.28 4.96 10.39
C ALA A 90 1.00 5.80 10.23
N ARG A 91 1.00 6.88 9.43
CA ARG A 91 2.09 7.88 9.30
C ARG A 91 3.47 7.26 9.19
N THR A 92 3.64 6.43 8.17
CA THR A 92 4.96 5.94 7.79
C THR A 92 5.59 6.95 6.86
N GLU A 93 6.85 7.34 7.11
CA GLU A 93 7.57 8.33 6.28
C GLU A 93 7.53 7.93 4.80
N GLN A 94 7.65 6.63 4.51
CA GLN A 94 7.55 6.09 3.16
C GLN A 94 6.54 4.95 3.09
N LEU A 95 5.80 4.88 1.99
CA LEU A 95 4.85 3.81 1.71
C LEU A 95 4.96 3.37 0.25
N SER A 96 5.16 2.07 0.03
CA SER A 96 5.03 1.48 -1.30
C SER A 96 3.71 0.72 -1.40
N ILE A 97 2.98 0.92 -2.50
CA ILE A 97 1.75 0.19 -2.80
C ILE A 97 1.94 -0.55 -4.10
N LEU A 98 1.73 -1.86 -4.08
CA LEU A 98 1.94 -2.73 -5.22
C LEU A 98 0.66 -3.42 -5.62
N SER A 99 0.43 -3.64 -6.92
CA SER A 99 -0.63 -4.51 -7.41
C SER A 99 -0.07 -5.74 -8.11
N PHE A 100 -0.75 -6.87 -7.91
CA PHE A 100 -0.41 -8.16 -8.50
C PHE A 100 -1.69 -8.85 -9.01
N ARG A 101 -1.62 -9.53 -10.15
CA ARG A 101 -2.74 -10.38 -10.64
C ARG A 101 -3.10 -11.54 -9.72
N SER A 102 -2.15 -12.03 -8.93
CA SER A 102 -2.34 -13.17 -8.01
C SER A 102 -1.74 -12.86 -6.66
N ARG A 103 -2.12 -13.61 -5.62
CA ARG A 103 -1.63 -13.38 -4.25
C ARG A 103 -0.11 -13.49 -4.24
N PRO A 104 0.63 -12.40 -3.96
CA PRO A 104 2.09 -12.42 -4.02
C PRO A 104 2.69 -13.13 -2.81
N THR A 105 3.88 -13.68 -3.00
CA THR A 105 4.74 -14.15 -1.90
C THR A 105 5.61 -13.00 -1.40
N ALA A 106 6.17 -13.14 -0.18
CA ALA A 106 7.15 -12.18 0.35
C ALA A 106 8.33 -11.95 -0.63
N ALA A 107 8.80 -13.01 -1.29
CA ALA A 107 9.87 -12.93 -2.28
C ALA A 107 9.47 -12.12 -3.52
N ALA A 108 8.22 -12.25 -3.99
CA ALA A 108 7.71 -11.46 -5.12
C ALA A 108 7.59 -9.98 -4.78
N ILE A 109 7.15 -9.66 -3.55
CA ILE A 109 7.09 -8.29 -3.03
C ILE A 109 8.50 -7.70 -2.97
N ASP A 110 9.45 -8.43 -2.38
CA ASP A 110 10.85 -8.03 -2.28
C ASP A 110 11.50 -7.80 -3.64
N ALA A 111 11.19 -8.65 -4.63
CA ALA A 111 11.68 -8.50 -6.00
C ALA A 111 11.15 -7.23 -6.65
N ALA A 112 9.83 -6.98 -6.55
CA ALA A 112 9.18 -5.79 -7.10
C ALA A 112 9.77 -4.49 -6.55
N LEU A 113 9.99 -4.42 -5.24
CA LEU A 113 10.56 -3.24 -4.59
C LEU A 113 12.01 -2.94 -5.00
N ARG A 114 12.76 -3.95 -5.47
CA ARG A 114 14.15 -3.81 -5.91
C ARG A 114 14.27 -3.61 -7.41
N SER A 115 13.22 -3.91 -8.16
CA SER A 115 13.23 -3.79 -9.61
C SER A 115 13.11 -2.33 -10.03
N GLU A 116 13.90 -1.94 -11.02
CA GLU A 116 13.85 -0.59 -11.61
C GLU A 116 12.51 -0.33 -12.30
N ASP A 117 11.89 -1.37 -12.85
CA ASP A 117 10.59 -1.31 -13.53
C ASP A 117 9.40 -1.74 -12.65
N GLY A 118 9.66 -2.12 -11.39
CA GLY A 118 8.65 -2.61 -10.44
C GLY A 118 8.22 -4.07 -10.64
N ARG A 119 8.79 -4.83 -11.59
CA ARG A 119 8.44 -6.25 -11.78
C ARG A 119 8.87 -7.13 -10.59
N PRO A 120 8.08 -8.14 -10.19
CA PRO A 120 6.95 -8.71 -10.91
C PRO A 120 5.58 -8.09 -10.59
N ALA A 121 5.52 -6.94 -9.91
CA ALA A 121 4.24 -6.25 -9.72
C ALA A 121 3.75 -5.67 -11.06
N ASP A 122 2.42 -5.66 -11.26
CA ASP A 122 1.82 -4.99 -12.41
C ASP A 122 1.94 -3.46 -12.25
N ARG A 123 1.86 -2.98 -11.00
CA ARG A 123 2.08 -1.58 -10.62
C ARG A 123 2.82 -1.50 -9.30
N LEU A 124 3.68 -0.49 -9.17
CA LEU A 124 4.24 -0.04 -7.91
C LEU A 124 4.10 1.48 -7.84
N LEU A 125 3.53 1.95 -6.73
CA LEU A 125 3.40 3.36 -6.37
C LEU A 125 4.28 3.60 -5.15
N PHE A 126 5.14 4.62 -5.21
CA PHE A 126 5.99 5.01 -4.08
C PHE A 126 5.55 6.37 -3.56
N PHE A 127 5.27 6.42 -2.26
CA PHE A 127 4.90 7.61 -1.53
C PHE A 127 5.96 7.97 -0.50
N ASP A 128 6.22 9.26 -0.34
CA ASP A 128 7.10 9.84 0.68
C ASP A 128 6.35 11.02 1.31
N ASP A 129 6.25 11.04 2.64
CA ASP A 129 5.46 12.01 3.42
C ASP A 129 4.02 12.23 2.91
N GLY A 130 3.40 11.16 2.40
CA GLY A 130 2.03 11.18 1.85
C GLY A 130 1.92 11.69 0.41
N GLU A 131 3.02 12.13 -0.21
CA GLU A 131 3.05 12.56 -1.61
C GLU A 131 3.44 11.40 -2.52
N LEU A 132 2.77 11.27 -3.69
CA LEU A 132 3.14 10.29 -4.70
C LEU A 132 4.41 10.76 -5.42
N MET A 133 5.51 10.05 -5.18
CA MET A 133 6.81 10.39 -5.74
C MET A 133 7.13 9.63 -7.03
N GLU A 134 6.67 8.39 -7.14
CA GLU A 134 7.01 7.54 -8.28
C GLU A 134 5.90 6.53 -8.63
N VAL A 135 5.73 6.29 -9.93
CA VAL A 135 4.87 5.24 -10.49
C VAL A 135 5.71 4.35 -11.40
N ARG A 136 5.84 3.07 -11.06
CA ARG A 136 6.47 2.05 -11.89
C ARG A 136 5.43 1.07 -12.39
N SER A 137 5.53 0.69 -13.66
CA SER A 137 4.52 -0.12 -14.33
C SER A 137 5.21 -1.31 -14.97
N GLY A 138 4.91 -2.51 -14.49
CA GLY A 138 5.32 -3.74 -15.13
C GLY A 138 4.47 -3.98 -16.37
N CYS A 139 4.72 -3.24 -17.45
CA CYS A 139 4.02 -3.50 -18.71
C CYS A 139 4.38 -4.93 -19.17
N PRO A 140 3.43 -5.82 -19.45
CA PRO A 140 3.77 -7.07 -20.12
C PRO A 140 4.29 -6.70 -21.50
N GLU A 141 5.50 -7.14 -21.83
CA GLU A 141 5.96 -7.15 -23.23
C GLU A 141 4.96 -8.01 -24.01
N GLY A 142 4.17 -7.34 -24.85
CA GLY A 142 3.34 -8.00 -25.86
C GLY A 142 4.19 -8.50 -27.01
#